data_AF-A0A6P0K2C1-F1
#
_entry.id   AF-A0A6P0K2C1-F1
#
_cell.length_a   1.000
_cell.length_b   1.000
_cell.length_c   1.000
_cell.angle_alpha   90.00
_cell.angle_beta   90.00
_cell.angle_gamma   90.00
#
_symmetry.space_group_name_H-M   'P 1'
#
loop_
_entity.id
_entity.type
_entity.pdbx_description
1 polymer ?
#
loop_
_entity_poly.entity_id
_entity_poly.type
_entity_poly.pdbx_seq_one_letter_code
_entity_poly.pdbx_strand_id
1 'polypeptide(L)'
;MPPPQPVSRKPRLVSPPRISRPPVEDDLAESFFVVSGRRLQFHETPAVSPSHLDFSSGYSLQYQLEILTEGETLTLFPPQQEYPSPLIIDRPVVLDGQGATIWGRKGTVVALNCDRITLKNCRIEVTEPNPDSYAIQVQPGCQVQLENVEVRGMVKGIPSEAGVWDYPESINLGQLAWEYDHSFKLRLVVPVPCEIIAEIAGVEFFPRHLQAGVNDVTLLLENLPQDTLIFGSVFLVSDSLKRRMTVTGHILSLPNGTSHSEHLIWEAKTVSSLPQNPVNPRPTPVQKPKPQPQTPPVASSTPSPKIRRQQTPNLAASSWLVNEPSAGKSASSSPESSPEMGVFAASPAGTSPHSRSHPTSDSGNTAIAVPDLFLEEDSPEKQ
;
A
#
# COMPACT_ATOMS: atom_id res chain seq x y z
N MET A 1 -32.47 48.78 25.17
CA MET A 1 -31.04 49.14 25.05
C MET A 1 -30.23 47.89 25.35
N PRO A 2 -29.44 47.36 24.42
CA PRO A 2 -28.55 46.25 24.73
C PRO A 2 -27.26 46.77 25.40
N PRO A 3 -26.59 45.97 26.24
CA PRO A 3 -25.36 46.36 26.92
C PRO A 3 -24.16 46.39 25.94
N PRO A 4 -23.13 47.22 26.21
CA PRO A 4 -21.98 47.33 25.33
C PRO A 4 -21.05 46.12 25.46
N GLN A 5 -20.57 45.63 24.32
CA GLN A 5 -19.59 44.54 24.27
C GLN A 5 -18.17 45.05 24.59
N PRO A 6 -17.32 44.23 25.23
CA PRO A 6 -15.96 44.60 25.61
C PRO A 6 -15.00 44.60 24.41
N VAL A 7 -14.16 45.64 24.35
CA VAL A 7 -13.18 45.86 23.28
C VAL A 7 -11.91 45.04 23.55
N SER A 8 -11.60 44.11 22.65
CA SER A 8 -10.40 43.27 22.71
C SER A 8 -9.14 44.08 22.35
N ARG A 9 -8.19 44.23 23.29
CA ARG A 9 -6.89 44.87 23.06
C ARG A 9 -5.89 43.84 22.52
N LYS A 10 -5.32 44.13 21.35
CA LYS A 10 -4.23 43.33 20.75
C LYS A 10 -2.95 43.41 21.59
N PRO A 11 -2.21 42.29 21.77
CA PRO A 11 -0.92 42.29 22.45
C PRO A 11 0.16 42.96 21.59
N ARG A 12 1.04 43.71 22.27
CA ARG A 12 2.16 44.46 21.71
C ARG A 12 3.33 43.52 21.47
N LEU A 13 3.82 43.42 20.23
CA LEU A 13 5.03 42.66 19.89
C LEU A 13 6.25 43.32 20.57
N VAL A 14 7.00 42.53 21.34
CA VAL A 14 8.30 42.90 21.89
C VAL A 14 9.37 42.28 20.98
N SER A 15 10.22 43.12 20.39
CA SER A 15 11.33 42.69 19.54
C SER A 15 12.48 42.11 20.38
N PRO A 16 13.14 41.03 19.95
CA PRO A 16 14.30 40.48 20.66
C PRO A 16 15.58 41.32 20.41
N PRO A 17 16.54 41.31 21.37
CA PRO A 17 17.80 42.03 21.25
C PRO A 17 18.76 41.38 20.24
N ARG A 18 19.47 42.22 19.47
CA ARG A 18 20.52 41.82 18.52
C ARG A 18 21.75 41.29 19.28
N ILE A 19 22.14 40.05 18.98
CA ILE A 19 23.44 39.48 19.38
C ILE A 19 24.46 39.83 18.30
N SER A 20 25.49 40.57 18.69
CA SER A 20 26.67 40.93 17.89
C SER A 20 27.60 39.73 17.73
N ARG A 21 27.96 39.39 16.48
CA ARG A 21 29.01 38.41 16.14
C ARG A 21 30.41 38.99 16.41
N PRO A 22 31.36 38.22 16.94
CA PRO A 22 32.78 38.57 16.94
C PRO A 22 33.43 38.34 15.56
N PRO A 23 34.54 39.02 15.27
CA PRO A 23 35.23 38.97 13.97
C PRO A 23 36.00 37.66 13.78
N VAL A 24 36.07 37.22 12.52
CA VAL A 24 36.90 36.11 12.02
C VAL A 24 38.29 36.69 11.72
N GLU A 25 39.32 36.13 12.35
CA GLU A 25 40.72 36.36 11.96
C GLU A 25 41.13 35.29 10.95
N ASP A 26 41.41 35.75 9.73
CA ASP A 26 42.22 35.06 8.72
C ASP A 26 43.70 35.32 9.04
N ASP A 27 44.48 34.26 9.23
CA ASP A 27 45.81 34.03 8.62
C ASP A 27 46.53 32.89 9.36
N LEU A 28 47.11 31.96 8.61
CA LEU A 28 48.56 31.70 8.61
C LEU A 28 48.90 30.41 7.83
N ALA A 29 49.51 30.66 6.68
CA ALA A 29 50.80 30.13 6.23
C ALA A 29 50.97 28.61 5.99
N GLU A 30 51.09 28.32 4.69
CA GLU A 30 51.84 27.21 4.12
C GLU A 30 53.22 27.06 4.75
N SER A 31 53.57 25.81 5.11
CA SER A 31 54.93 25.43 5.44
C SER A 31 55.41 24.34 4.48
N PHE A 32 56.30 24.74 3.58
CA PHE A 32 57.11 23.84 2.76
C PHE A 32 58.22 23.20 3.61
N PHE A 33 58.32 21.87 3.58
CA PHE A 33 59.54 21.16 3.95
C PHE A 33 60.06 20.38 2.74
N VAL A 34 61.27 20.73 2.31
CA VAL A 34 62.08 19.96 1.35
C VAL A 34 63.13 19.21 2.16
N VAL A 35 63.06 17.87 2.19
CA VAL A 35 64.19 17.02 2.59
C VAL A 35 64.25 15.76 1.71
N SER A 36 65.32 15.69 0.92
CA SER A 36 66.11 14.51 0.52
C SER A 36 65.40 13.26 -0.03
N GLY A 37 65.39 13.17 -1.37
CA GLY A 37 66.07 12.08 -2.07
C GLY A 37 65.63 10.64 -1.77
N ARG A 38 64.42 10.26 -2.16
CA ARG A 38 64.07 8.89 -2.58
C ARG A 38 62.98 8.96 -3.65
N ARG A 39 63.31 8.49 -4.86
CA ARG A 39 62.36 8.33 -5.97
C ARG A 39 61.43 7.16 -5.62
N LEU A 40 60.31 7.46 -4.97
CA LEU A 40 59.21 6.52 -4.85
C LEU A 40 58.44 6.56 -6.17
N GLN A 41 58.40 5.41 -6.85
CA GLN A 41 57.48 5.21 -7.96
C GLN A 41 56.07 5.23 -7.37
N PHE A 42 55.31 6.28 -7.67
CA PHE A 42 53.87 6.29 -7.45
C PHE A 42 53.26 5.29 -8.43
N HIS A 43 52.88 4.13 -7.93
CA HIS A 43 51.81 3.39 -8.56
C HIS A 43 50.55 4.23 -8.37
N GLU A 44 49.96 4.71 -9.47
CA GLU A 44 48.60 5.23 -9.47
C GLU A 44 47.69 4.19 -8.84
N THR A 45 47.18 4.50 -7.65
CA THR A 45 46.04 3.80 -7.08
C THR A 45 44.86 4.05 -8.01
N PRO A 46 44.20 3.01 -8.56
CA PRO A 46 42.99 3.22 -9.32
C PRO A 46 41.97 3.92 -8.43
N ALA A 47 41.30 4.94 -8.97
CA ALA A 47 40.19 5.60 -8.33
C ALA A 47 39.15 4.55 -7.91
N VAL A 48 39.01 4.35 -6.61
CA VAL A 48 37.96 3.51 -6.04
C VAL A 48 36.65 4.28 -6.24
N SER A 49 35.80 3.79 -7.14
CA SER A 49 34.42 4.24 -7.27
C SER A 49 33.71 4.09 -5.91
N PRO A 50 33.01 5.12 -5.40
CA PRO A 50 32.44 5.11 -4.05
C PRO A 50 31.15 4.27 -3.92
N SER A 51 30.88 3.35 -4.83
CA SER A 51 29.55 2.73 -4.99
C SER A 51 29.29 1.48 -4.16
N HIS A 52 30.10 1.19 -3.15
CA HIS A 52 29.84 0.07 -2.23
C HIS A 52 30.43 0.39 -0.85
N LEU A 53 29.72 1.21 -0.08
CA LEU A 53 29.87 1.15 1.37
C LEU A 53 29.45 -0.27 1.78
N ASP A 54 30.39 -1.03 2.33
CA ASP A 54 30.14 -2.38 2.85
C ASP A 54 29.38 -2.22 4.18
N PHE A 55 28.05 -2.27 4.11
CA PHE A 55 27.15 -1.93 5.22
C PHE A 55 26.99 -3.04 6.27
N SER A 56 27.92 -4.01 6.31
CA SER A 56 28.03 -5.02 7.39
C SER A 56 28.55 -4.44 8.72
N SER A 57 28.73 -3.12 8.81
CA SER A 57 29.57 -2.43 9.80
C SER A 57 28.96 -2.22 11.20
N GLY A 58 27.80 -2.82 11.51
CA GLY A 58 27.19 -2.74 12.84
C GLY A 58 26.61 -1.37 13.22
N TYR A 59 26.63 -0.40 12.30
CA TYR A 59 25.96 0.89 12.50
C TYR A 59 24.44 0.77 12.43
N SER A 60 23.73 1.63 13.17
CA SER A 60 22.28 1.73 13.04
C SER A 60 21.88 2.27 11.67
N LEU A 61 20.70 1.88 11.19
CA LEU A 61 20.15 2.39 9.93
C LEU A 61 20.07 3.94 9.91
N GLN A 62 19.70 4.54 11.04
CA GLN A 62 19.65 6.00 11.18
C GLN A 62 21.02 6.64 10.98
N TYR A 63 22.08 6.07 11.57
CA TYR A 63 23.45 6.57 11.38
C TYR A 63 23.89 6.44 9.92
N GLN A 64 23.53 5.35 9.24
CA GLN A 64 23.85 5.16 7.83
C GLN A 64 23.22 6.25 6.96
N LEU A 65 21.98 6.67 7.25
CA LEU A 65 21.37 7.82 6.57
C LEU A 65 22.09 9.14 6.87
N GLU A 66 22.57 9.33 8.10
CA GLU A 66 23.23 10.56 8.58
C GLU A 66 24.55 10.86 7.91
N ILE A 67 25.27 9.83 7.47
CA ILE A 67 26.57 9.98 6.82
C ILE A 67 26.49 10.13 5.29
N LEU A 68 25.30 9.99 4.68
CA LEU A 68 25.12 10.14 3.23
C LEU A 68 25.27 11.59 2.80
N THR A 69 25.82 11.78 1.62
CA THR A 69 25.81 13.08 0.94
C THR A 69 24.46 13.30 0.22
N GLU A 70 24.14 14.56 -0.09
CA GLU A 70 22.88 14.88 -0.77
C GLU A 70 22.78 14.17 -2.14
N GLY A 71 21.64 13.52 -2.37
CA GLY A 71 21.32 12.77 -3.58
C GLY A 71 21.86 11.34 -3.58
N GLU A 72 22.62 10.92 -2.57
CA GLU A 72 23.09 9.54 -2.48
C GLU A 72 21.95 8.54 -2.23
N THR A 73 22.20 7.30 -2.62
CA THR A 73 21.30 6.18 -2.42
C THR A 73 21.82 5.29 -1.29
N LEU A 74 20.99 5.10 -0.27
CA LEU A 74 21.16 4.01 0.69
C LEU A 74 20.34 2.81 0.24
N THR A 75 21.03 1.72 -0.04
CA THR A 75 20.39 0.44 -0.34
C THR A 75 20.40 -0.42 0.92
N LEU A 76 19.23 -0.82 1.40
CA LEU A 76 19.12 -1.66 2.59
C LEU A 76 19.68 -3.05 2.31
N PHE A 77 20.59 -3.48 3.17
CA PHE A 77 21.20 -4.80 3.15
C PHE A 77 21.28 -5.36 4.58
N PRO A 78 20.94 -6.63 4.81
CA PRO A 78 20.44 -7.63 3.85
C PRO A 78 19.07 -7.26 3.24
N PRO A 79 18.79 -7.68 1.98
CA PRO A 79 17.49 -7.44 1.37
C PRO A 79 16.39 -8.21 2.11
N GLN A 80 15.14 -7.74 2.02
CA GLN A 80 13.97 -8.38 2.65
C GLN A 80 14.06 -8.55 4.18
N GLN A 81 14.99 -7.84 4.83
CA GLN A 81 15.16 -7.87 6.27
C GLN A 81 14.21 -6.90 6.99
N GLU A 82 14.04 -7.11 8.28
CA GLU A 82 13.32 -6.18 9.16
C GLU A 82 14.26 -5.15 9.79
N TYR A 83 13.85 -3.88 9.77
CA TYR A 83 14.56 -2.75 10.35
C TYR A 83 13.68 -2.02 11.36
N PRO A 84 14.14 -1.82 12.61
CA PRO A 84 13.36 -1.13 13.61
C PRO A 84 13.31 0.39 13.36
N SER A 85 12.20 1.01 13.75
CA SER A 85 11.95 2.44 13.71
C SER A 85 12.33 3.15 15.03
N PRO A 86 12.31 4.50 15.10
CA PRO A 86 11.96 5.47 14.07
C PRO A 86 13.07 5.70 13.05
N LEU A 87 12.70 6.08 11.82
CA LEU A 87 13.60 6.55 10.78
C LEU A 87 13.29 8.01 10.44
N ILE A 88 14.28 8.89 10.58
CA ILE A 88 14.14 10.32 10.29
C ILE A 88 15.04 10.65 9.10
N ILE A 89 14.42 11.09 8.01
CA ILE A 89 15.10 11.51 6.79
C ILE A 89 14.93 13.01 6.63
N ASP A 90 15.99 13.75 6.94
CA ASP A 90 16.05 15.21 6.97
C ASP A 90 16.96 15.81 5.88
N ARG A 91 17.47 14.96 4.98
CA ARG A 91 18.32 15.33 3.84
C ARG A 91 17.82 14.69 2.53
N PRO A 92 18.04 15.32 1.37
CA PRO A 92 17.65 14.77 0.08
C PRO A 92 18.43 13.49 -0.23
N VAL A 93 17.79 12.32 -0.16
CA VAL A 93 18.42 11.01 -0.44
C VAL A 93 17.42 10.04 -1.07
N VAL A 94 17.95 8.96 -1.62
CA VAL A 94 17.16 7.80 -2.04
C VAL A 94 17.35 6.68 -1.02
N LEU A 95 16.25 6.17 -0.45
CA LEU A 95 16.25 4.95 0.33
C LEU A 95 15.63 3.82 -0.50
N ASP A 96 16.46 2.87 -0.91
CA ASP A 96 16.02 1.64 -1.58
C ASP A 96 15.97 0.48 -0.58
N GLY A 97 14.77 0.04 -0.25
CA GLY A 97 14.57 -0.98 0.76
C GLY A 97 14.84 -2.41 0.30
N GLN A 98 14.95 -2.71 -0.99
CA GLN A 98 15.16 -4.07 -1.49
C GLN A 98 14.18 -5.11 -0.89
N GLY A 99 12.91 -4.73 -0.76
CA GLY A 99 11.83 -5.54 -0.17
C GLY A 99 11.83 -5.60 1.36
N ALA A 100 12.71 -4.86 2.04
CA ALA A 100 12.79 -4.81 3.49
C ALA A 100 11.53 -4.22 4.14
N THR A 101 11.30 -4.58 5.40
CA THR A 101 10.23 -4.02 6.23
C THR A 101 10.82 -3.11 7.31
N ILE A 102 10.48 -1.83 7.26
CA ILE A 102 10.76 -0.86 8.33
C ILE A 102 9.55 -0.84 9.25
N TRP A 103 9.72 -1.15 10.53
CA TRP A 103 8.58 -1.32 11.42
C TRP A 103 8.75 -0.66 12.79
N GLY A 104 7.63 -0.25 13.36
CA GLY A 104 7.53 0.27 14.72
C GLY A 104 6.23 -0.12 15.37
N ARG A 105 6.23 -0.28 16.69
CA ARG A 105 4.99 -0.54 17.43
C ARG A 105 4.06 0.66 17.42
N LYS A 106 4.58 1.82 17.78
CA LYS A 106 3.81 3.06 17.98
C LYS A 106 4.58 4.27 17.44
N GLY A 107 3.87 5.36 17.25
CA GLY A 107 4.44 6.63 16.77
C GLY A 107 4.71 6.59 15.27
N THR A 108 5.54 7.51 14.81
CA THR A 108 5.92 7.62 13.39
C THR A 108 7.06 6.66 13.06
N VAL A 109 6.83 5.76 12.12
CA VAL A 109 7.83 4.77 11.66
C VAL A 109 8.86 5.46 10.76
N VAL A 110 8.41 6.19 9.74
CA VAL A 110 9.27 6.99 8.85
C VAL A 110 8.80 8.45 8.82
N ALA A 111 9.68 9.38 9.20
CA ALA A 111 9.47 10.81 9.12
C ALA A 111 10.31 11.42 7.99
N LEU A 112 9.65 12.09 7.05
CA LEU A 112 10.25 12.72 5.86
C LEU A 112 10.20 14.24 6.02
N ASN A 113 11.36 14.85 6.30
CA ASN A 113 11.47 16.24 6.76
C ASN A 113 12.13 17.19 5.75
N CYS A 114 12.37 16.74 4.52
CA CYS A 114 12.88 17.60 3.45
C CYS A 114 12.37 17.19 2.06
N ASP A 115 12.62 18.06 1.09
CA ASP A 115 12.30 17.83 -0.32
C ASP A 115 13.25 16.83 -1.00
N ARG A 116 12.78 16.25 -2.10
CA ARG A 116 13.57 15.37 -3.00
C ARG A 116 14.03 14.07 -2.33
N ILE A 117 13.31 13.62 -1.30
CA ILE A 117 13.45 12.27 -0.77
C ILE A 117 12.75 11.29 -1.71
N THR A 118 13.40 10.17 -1.98
CA THR A 118 12.79 9.02 -2.67
C THR A 118 12.79 7.81 -1.75
N LEU A 119 11.63 7.23 -1.50
CA LEU A 119 11.51 5.90 -0.87
C LEU A 119 11.10 4.90 -1.92
N LYS A 120 11.79 3.77 -2.00
CA LYS A 120 11.41 2.71 -2.93
C LYS A 120 11.63 1.30 -2.43
N ASN A 121 10.84 0.38 -2.96
CA ASN A 121 10.96 -1.07 -2.73
C ASN A 121 11.00 -1.43 -1.24
N CYS A 122 10.10 -0.89 -0.43
CA CYS A 122 10.07 -1.16 1.00
C CYS A 122 8.64 -1.31 1.50
N ARG A 123 8.52 -1.99 2.64
CA ARG A 123 7.30 -2.00 3.44
C ARG A 123 7.51 -1.18 4.70
N ILE A 124 6.50 -0.40 5.08
CA ILE A 124 6.52 0.42 6.28
C ILE A 124 5.31 0.06 7.15
N GLU A 125 5.54 -0.49 8.34
CA GLU A 125 4.48 -1.03 9.19
C GLU A 125 4.45 -0.43 10.60
N VAL A 126 3.25 -0.01 11.01
CA VAL A 126 2.87 0.20 12.41
C VAL A 126 2.21 -1.08 12.92
N THR A 127 2.81 -1.73 13.92
CA THR A 127 2.32 -3.03 14.43
C THR A 127 1.33 -2.91 15.59
N GLU A 128 1.31 -1.79 16.31
CA GLU A 128 0.33 -1.50 17.37
C GLU A 128 -0.33 -0.12 17.13
N PRO A 129 -1.17 0.01 16.09
CA PRO A 129 -1.70 1.29 15.66
C PRO A 129 -2.53 1.97 16.75
N ASN A 130 -2.31 3.28 16.91
CA ASN A 130 -3.13 4.19 17.68
C ASN A 130 -3.36 5.48 16.86
N PRO A 131 -4.24 6.40 17.29
CA PRO A 131 -4.58 7.60 16.51
C PRO A 131 -3.39 8.52 16.16
N ASP A 132 -2.28 8.41 16.88
CA ASP A 132 -1.06 9.22 16.70
C ASP A 132 0.10 8.42 16.07
N SER A 133 -0.16 7.19 15.60
CA SER A 133 0.85 6.34 14.97
C SER A 133 0.73 6.40 13.45
N TYR A 134 1.85 6.69 12.80
CA TYR A 134 1.92 6.88 11.36
C TYR A 134 2.98 5.94 10.78
N ALA A 135 2.65 5.22 9.71
CA ALA A 135 3.65 4.52 8.93
C ALA A 135 4.59 5.55 8.27
N ILE A 136 3.99 6.56 7.62
CA ILE A 136 4.73 7.65 6.96
C ILE A 136 4.17 8.98 7.43
N GLN A 137 5.05 9.90 7.82
CA GLN A 137 4.73 11.29 8.05
C GLN A 137 5.64 12.19 7.21
N VAL A 138 5.03 12.98 6.33
CA VAL A 138 5.72 13.97 5.50
C VAL A 138 5.53 15.36 6.10
N GLN A 139 6.62 16.10 6.27
CA GLN A 139 6.60 17.47 6.73
C GLN A 139 5.89 18.37 5.71
N PRO A 140 5.07 19.36 6.15
CA PRO A 140 4.39 20.26 5.22
C PRO A 140 5.36 20.97 4.26
N GLY A 141 4.99 21.00 2.98
CA GLY A 141 5.80 21.62 1.93
C GLY A 141 6.82 20.68 1.29
N CYS A 142 7.10 19.51 1.89
CA CYS A 142 8.04 18.55 1.33
C CYS A 142 7.43 17.74 0.18
N GLN A 143 8.13 17.66 -0.95
CA GLN A 143 7.82 16.79 -2.08
C GLN A 143 8.67 15.52 -2.02
N VAL A 144 7.99 14.38 -1.97
CA VAL A 144 8.61 13.06 -1.87
C VAL A 144 8.20 12.20 -3.06
N GLN A 145 9.09 11.30 -3.48
CA GLN A 145 8.81 10.28 -4.48
C GLN A 145 8.68 8.92 -3.78
N LEU A 146 7.62 8.19 -4.12
CA LEU A 146 7.33 6.88 -3.55
C LEU A 146 7.18 5.89 -4.70
N GLU A 147 8.00 4.85 -4.71
CA GLU A 147 8.01 3.84 -5.77
C GLU A 147 7.91 2.45 -5.17
N ASN A 148 6.81 1.73 -5.42
CA ASN A 148 6.62 0.39 -4.87
C ASN A 148 6.80 0.34 -3.33
N VAL A 149 6.13 1.28 -2.64
CA VAL A 149 6.11 1.38 -1.19
C VAL A 149 4.81 0.78 -0.65
N GLU A 150 4.93 -0.25 0.18
CA GLU A 150 3.82 -0.84 0.91
C GLU A 150 3.67 -0.19 2.28
N VAL A 151 2.43 0.09 2.70
CA VAL A 151 2.15 0.62 4.04
C VAL A 151 1.14 -0.23 4.81
N ARG A 152 1.41 -0.37 6.11
CA ARG A 152 0.43 -0.79 7.11
C ARG A 152 0.39 0.27 8.22
N GLY A 153 -0.66 1.08 8.25
CA GLY A 153 -0.82 2.18 9.20
C GLY A 153 -1.25 3.48 8.53
N MET A 154 -1.42 4.52 9.34
CA MET A 154 -1.85 5.84 8.86
C MET A 154 -0.72 6.55 8.11
N VAL A 155 -1.08 7.38 7.14
CA VAL A 155 -0.15 8.21 6.36
C VAL A 155 -0.55 9.67 6.53
N LYS A 156 0.44 10.53 6.78
CA LYS A 156 0.22 11.96 6.98
C LYS A 156 1.11 12.78 6.06
N GLY A 157 0.57 13.87 5.52
CA GLY A 157 1.31 14.80 4.67
C GLY A 157 1.39 14.42 3.19
N ILE A 158 0.74 13.33 2.78
CA ILE A 158 0.60 12.93 1.38
C ILE A 158 -0.85 13.15 0.96
N PRO A 159 -1.16 14.19 0.14
CA PRO A 159 -2.53 14.52 -0.21
C PRO A 159 -3.29 13.40 -0.92
N SER A 160 -2.60 12.64 -1.78
CA SER A 160 -3.14 11.47 -2.49
C SER A 160 -3.44 10.27 -1.58
N GLU A 161 -3.21 10.38 -0.27
CA GLU A 161 -3.43 9.30 0.70
C GLU A 161 -4.32 9.72 1.87
N ALA A 162 -4.72 11.00 1.88
CA ALA A 162 -5.42 11.60 3.00
C ALA A 162 -6.87 11.09 3.10
N GLY A 163 -7.27 10.64 4.28
CA GLY A 163 -8.63 10.23 4.60
C GLY A 163 -8.68 8.92 5.38
N VAL A 164 -9.88 8.36 5.50
CA VAL A 164 -10.11 7.11 6.22
C VAL A 164 -10.03 5.95 5.23
N TRP A 165 -9.12 5.02 5.50
CA TRP A 165 -9.06 3.73 4.85
C TRP A 165 -9.75 2.69 5.73
N ASP A 166 -10.78 2.02 5.22
CA ASP A 166 -11.52 0.98 5.94
C ASP A 166 -11.63 -0.24 5.01
N TYR A 167 -10.74 -1.20 5.23
CA TYR A 167 -10.62 -2.45 4.47
C TYR A 167 -10.09 -3.56 5.41
N PRO A 168 -10.31 -4.84 5.09
CA PRO A 168 -9.82 -5.93 5.94
C PRO A 168 -8.31 -6.08 5.83
N GLU A 169 -7.61 -6.32 6.96
CA GLU A 169 -6.21 -6.78 6.90
C GLU A 169 -6.10 -8.21 6.34
N SER A 170 -7.14 -9.03 6.58
CA SER A 170 -7.22 -10.42 6.14
C SER A 170 -8.62 -10.78 5.70
N ILE A 171 -8.73 -11.49 4.58
CA ILE A 171 -9.93 -12.05 3.98
C ILE A 171 -9.86 -13.56 4.16
N ASN A 172 -10.69 -14.10 5.06
CA ASN A 172 -10.78 -15.54 5.29
C ASN A 172 -12.00 -16.10 4.55
N LEU A 173 -11.76 -16.89 3.52
CA LEU A 173 -12.79 -17.55 2.72
C LEU A 173 -13.30 -18.85 3.38
N GLY A 174 -12.62 -19.34 4.42
CA GLY A 174 -12.99 -20.57 5.11
C GLY A 174 -12.76 -21.82 4.27
N GLN A 175 -13.66 -22.79 4.42
CA GLN A 175 -13.65 -24.06 3.68
C GLN A 175 -14.64 -23.96 2.53
N LEU A 176 -14.19 -24.25 1.32
CA LEU A 176 -14.96 -24.11 0.09
C LEU A 176 -15.09 -25.46 -0.62
N ALA A 177 -16.22 -25.67 -1.29
CA ALA A 177 -16.44 -26.87 -2.08
C ALA A 177 -15.61 -26.86 -3.37
N TRP A 178 -14.96 -27.97 -3.67
CA TRP A 178 -14.30 -28.23 -4.96
C TRP A 178 -15.30 -28.29 -6.13
N GLU A 179 -14.83 -28.10 -7.37
CA GLU A 179 -15.59 -28.04 -8.63
C GLU A 179 -16.55 -26.85 -8.82
N TYR A 180 -16.68 -25.96 -7.84
CA TYR A 180 -17.52 -24.77 -7.94
C TYR A 180 -16.70 -23.50 -8.02
N ASP A 181 -17.15 -22.55 -8.84
CA ASP A 181 -16.79 -21.15 -8.69
C ASP A 181 -17.43 -20.60 -7.43
N HIS A 182 -16.74 -19.67 -6.76
CA HIS A 182 -17.24 -18.98 -5.57
C HIS A 182 -17.24 -17.47 -5.79
N SER A 183 -18.21 -16.79 -5.18
CA SER A 183 -18.40 -15.35 -5.30
C SER A 183 -18.74 -14.74 -3.93
N PHE A 184 -17.92 -13.79 -3.50
CA PHE A 184 -18.07 -13.12 -2.21
C PHE A 184 -18.19 -11.62 -2.41
N LYS A 185 -18.90 -10.95 -1.52
CA LYS A 185 -19.02 -9.49 -1.50
C LYS A 185 -18.17 -8.90 -0.38
N LEU A 186 -17.48 -7.81 -0.69
CA LEU A 186 -16.80 -6.95 0.26
C LEU A 186 -17.31 -5.52 0.07
N ARG A 187 -17.57 -4.81 1.17
CA ARG A 187 -17.91 -3.38 1.12
C ARG A 187 -16.79 -2.55 1.73
N LEU A 188 -15.93 -1.98 0.89
CA LEU A 188 -14.72 -1.24 1.25
C LEU A 188 -14.98 0.28 1.34
N VAL A 189 -14.19 1.00 2.14
CA VAL A 189 -14.08 2.46 2.05
C VAL A 189 -12.63 2.84 1.75
N VAL A 190 -12.43 3.53 0.62
CA VAL A 190 -11.13 4.06 0.22
C VAL A 190 -11.23 5.57 0.07
N PRO A 191 -10.27 6.37 0.57
CA PRO A 191 -10.39 7.83 0.53
C PRO A 191 -10.03 8.43 -0.83
N VAL A 192 -9.34 7.67 -1.68
CA VAL A 192 -8.90 8.07 -3.01
C VAL A 192 -9.20 6.97 -4.03
N PRO A 193 -9.32 7.29 -5.33
CA PRO A 193 -9.39 6.27 -6.37
C PRO A 193 -8.16 5.37 -6.34
N CYS A 194 -8.36 4.07 -6.52
CA CYS A 194 -7.29 3.08 -6.51
C CYS A 194 -7.68 1.81 -7.28
N GLU A 195 -6.72 0.92 -7.50
CA GLU A 195 -6.97 -0.41 -8.07
C GLU A 195 -6.89 -1.49 -6.98
N ILE A 196 -7.74 -2.53 -7.08
CA ILE A 196 -7.62 -3.76 -6.30
C ILE A 196 -7.03 -4.87 -7.18
N ILE A 197 -5.87 -5.39 -6.78
CA ILE A 197 -5.08 -6.37 -7.54
C ILE A 197 -4.84 -7.60 -6.68
N ALA A 198 -5.12 -8.79 -7.21
CA ALA A 198 -4.78 -10.05 -6.57
C ALA A 198 -3.49 -10.63 -7.15
N GLU A 199 -2.57 -11.08 -6.29
CA GLU A 199 -1.41 -11.88 -6.68
C GLU A 199 -1.66 -13.36 -6.35
N ILE A 200 -2.85 -13.85 -6.72
CA ILE A 200 -3.30 -15.22 -6.47
C ILE A 200 -3.98 -15.71 -7.73
N ALA A 201 -3.49 -16.83 -8.29
CA ALA A 201 -4.10 -17.44 -9.45
C ALA A 201 -5.56 -17.83 -9.14
N GLY A 202 -6.47 -17.55 -10.08
CA GLY A 202 -7.88 -17.87 -9.94
C GLY A 202 -8.70 -16.93 -9.04
N VAL A 203 -8.07 -15.91 -8.43
CA VAL A 203 -8.78 -14.88 -7.65
C VAL A 203 -8.89 -13.60 -8.47
N GLU A 204 -10.11 -13.12 -8.65
CA GLU A 204 -10.38 -11.85 -9.32
C GLU A 204 -11.30 -10.95 -8.51
N PHE A 205 -11.25 -9.65 -8.78
CA PHE A 205 -12.12 -8.65 -8.16
C PHE A 205 -12.88 -7.86 -9.20
N PHE A 206 -14.15 -7.57 -8.91
CA PHE A 206 -15.01 -6.74 -9.74
C PHE A 206 -15.83 -5.74 -8.91
N PRO A 207 -15.73 -4.42 -9.15
CA PRO A 207 -14.81 -3.77 -10.09
C PRO A 207 -13.34 -3.80 -9.61
N ARG A 208 -12.38 -3.77 -10.54
CA ARG A 208 -10.95 -3.62 -10.22
C ARG A 208 -10.57 -2.19 -9.86
N HIS A 209 -11.23 -1.20 -10.48
CA HIS A 209 -11.00 0.21 -10.20
C HIS A 209 -12.02 0.71 -9.20
N LEU A 210 -11.55 1.16 -8.04
CA LEU A 210 -12.36 1.68 -6.96
C LEU A 210 -12.40 3.20 -7.04
N GLN A 211 -13.55 3.77 -6.67
CA GLN A 211 -13.72 5.21 -6.54
C GLN A 211 -13.48 5.64 -5.10
N ALA A 212 -13.16 6.92 -4.87
CA ALA A 212 -13.17 7.46 -3.51
C ALA A 212 -14.56 7.29 -2.86
N GLY A 213 -14.60 6.84 -1.61
CA GLY A 213 -15.81 6.55 -0.85
C GLY A 213 -16.08 5.05 -0.69
N VAL A 214 -17.36 4.70 -0.57
CA VAL A 214 -17.84 3.33 -0.36
C VAL A 214 -17.84 2.58 -1.70
N ASN A 215 -17.29 1.36 -1.71
CA ASN A 215 -17.23 0.49 -2.88
C ASN A 215 -17.75 -0.91 -2.52
N ASP A 216 -18.72 -1.40 -3.30
CA ASP A 216 -19.14 -2.80 -3.27
C ASP A 216 -18.31 -3.59 -4.28
N VAL A 217 -17.47 -4.50 -3.80
CA VAL A 217 -16.54 -5.31 -4.58
C VAL A 217 -16.96 -6.77 -4.50
N THR A 218 -16.95 -7.45 -5.64
CA THR A 218 -17.15 -8.89 -5.73
C THR A 218 -15.79 -9.58 -5.88
N LEU A 219 -15.44 -10.47 -4.96
CA LEU A 219 -14.32 -11.40 -5.10
C LEU A 219 -14.84 -12.65 -5.80
N LEU A 220 -14.27 -12.97 -6.95
CA LEU A 220 -14.54 -14.18 -7.70
C LEU A 220 -13.36 -15.14 -7.50
N LEU A 221 -13.67 -16.39 -7.21
CA LEU A 221 -12.70 -17.47 -7.11
C LEU A 221 -13.12 -18.55 -8.09
N GLU A 222 -12.24 -18.89 -9.03
CA GLU A 222 -12.48 -19.98 -9.98
C GLU A 222 -12.57 -21.33 -9.27
N ASN A 223 -13.14 -22.31 -9.96
CA ASN A 223 -13.13 -23.68 -9.48
C ASN A 223 -11.70 -24.23 -9.38
N LEU A 224 -11.30 -24.53 -8.16
CA LEU A 224 -9.97 -25.08 -7.87
C LEU A 224 -10.04 -26.58 -7.54
N PRO A 225 -8.95 -27.34 -7.76
CA PRO A 225 -8.88 -28.74 -7.38
C PRO A 225 -9.12 -28.97 -5.89
N GLN A 226 -9.59 -30.16 -5.55
CA GLN A 226 -9.68 -30.60 -4.16
C GLN A 226 -8.31 -30.50 -3.46
N ASP A 227 -8.33 -30.18 -2.16
CA ASP A 227 -7.17 -30.08 -1.29
C ASP A 227 -6.21 -28.93 -1.67
N THR A 228 -6.74 -27.89 -2.34
CA THR A 228 -6.01 -26.66 -2.64
C THR A 228 -6.04 -25.69 -1.46
N LEU A 229 -4.86 -25.21 -1.03
CA LEU A 229 -4.72 -24.09 -0.12
C LEU A 229 -4.62 -22.77 -0.90
N ILE A 230 -5.55 -21.87 -0.61
CA ILE A 230 -5.50 -20.49 -1.10
C ILE A 230 -4.77 -19.67 -0.05
N PHE A 231 -3.60 -19.14 -0.42
CA PHE A 231 -2.83 -18.25 0.43
C PHE A 231 -2.08 -17.23 -0.44
N GLY A 232 -2.31 -15.95 -0.22
CA GLY A 232 -1.55 -14.92 -0.91
C GLY A 232 -1.99 -13.51 -0.59
N SER A 233 -1.54 -12.56 -1.42
CA SER A 233 -1.70 -11.14 -1.19
C SER A 233 -2.69 -10.52 -2.18
N VAL A 234 -3.49 -9.59 -1.68
CA VAL A 234 -4.28 -8.66 -2.48
C VAL A 234 -3.85 -7.25 -2.10
N PHE A 235 -3.74 -6.37 -3.08
CA PHE A 235 -3.28 -5.00 -2.89
C PHE A 235 -4.34 -4.01 -3.29
N LEU A 236 -4.55 -2.99 -2.45
CA LEU A 236 -5.10 -1.71 -2.87
C LEU A 236 -3.93 -0.84 -3.31
N VAL A 237 -3.94 -0.41 -4.58
CA VAL A 237 -2.85 0.35 -5.21
C VAL A 237 -3.38 1.72 -5.59
N SER A 238 -2.94 2.74 -4.86
CA SER A 238 -3.14 4.15 -5.21
C SER A 238 -1.98 4.65 -6.08
N ASP A 239 -2.01 5.93 -6.44
CA ASP A 239 -0.94 6.57 -7.22
C ASP A 239 0.45 6.51 -6.53
N SER A 240 0.49 6.39 -5.21
CA SER A 240 1.73 6.52 -4.43
C SER A 240 2.06 5.32 -3.56
N LEU A 241 1.07 4.53 -3.15
CA LEU A 241 1.24 3.50 -2.12
C LEU A 241 0.47 2.21 -2.43
N LYS A 242 0.96 1.12 -1.85
CA LYS A 242 0.28 -0.18 -1.82
C LYS A 242 -0.17 -0.52 -0.39
N ARG A 243 -1.37 -1.07 -0.25
CA ARG A 243 -1.89 -1.61 1.01
C ARG A 243 -2.24 -3.06 0.83
N ARG A 244 -1.61 -3.93 1.61
CA ARG A 244 -1.73 -5.37 1.49
C ARG A 244 -2.85 -5.91 2.38
N MET A 245 -3.63 -6.82 1.82
CA MET A 245 -4.57 -7.69 2.49
C MET A 245 -4.12 -9.13 2.27
N THR A 246 -4.23 -9.98 3.29
CA THR A 246 -3.95 -11.42 3.13
C THR A 246 -5.23 -12.14 2.77
N VAL A 247 -5.20 -13.10 1.85
CA VAL A 247 -6.33 -13.98 1.57
C VAL A 247 -5.98 -15.39 2.00
N THR A 248 -6.90 -16.05 2.70
CA THR A 248 -6.77 -17.45 3.09
C THR A 248 -8.04 -18.23 2.79
N GLY A 249 -7.90 -19.50 2.40
CA GLY A 249 -9.03 -20.40 2.16
C GLY A 249 -8.59 -21.82 1.85
N HIS A 250 -9.49 -22.79 1.95
CA HIS A 250 -9.18 -24.19 1.70
C HIS A 250 -10.26 -24.86 0.87
N ILE A 251 -9.88 -25.53 -0.21
CA ILE A 251 -10.80 -26.27 -1.07
C ILE A 251 -10.89 -27.72 -0.59
N LEU A 252 -12.10 -28.17 -0.28
CA LEU A 252 -12.36 -29.50 0.30
C LEU A 252 -13.51 -30.22 -0.40
N SER A 253 -13.52 -31.54 -0.28
CA SER A 253 -14.69 -32.35 -0.61
C SER A 253 -15.75 -32.23 0.49
N LEU A 254 -16.68 -31.27 0.32
CA LEU A 254 -17.78 -31.04 1.25
C LEU A 254 -19.01 -31.88 0.87
N PRO A 255 -19.62 -32.61 1.82
CA PRO A 255 -20.71 -33.56 1.53
C PRO A 255 -21.99 -32.91 0.97
N ASN A 256 -22.17 -31.61 1.18
CA ASN A 256 -23.30 -30.82 0.69
C ASN A 256 -22.80 -29.58 -0.07
N GLY A 257 -21.81 -29.75 -0.95
CA GLY A 257 -21.10 -28.64 -1.61
C GLY A 257 -22.02 -27.51 -2.09
N THR A 258 -22.09 -26.44 -1.30
CA THR A 258 -22.77 -25.21 -1.66
C THR A 258 -21.73 -24.23 -2.16
N SER A 259 -21.89 -23.78 -3.40
CA SER A 259 -21.20 -22.58 -3.88
C SER A 259 -21.63 -21.41 -2.99
N HIS A 260 -20.65 -20.67 -2.46
CA HIS A 260 -20.94 -19.40 -1.83
C HIS A 260 -21.18 -18.39 -2.94
N SER A 261 -22.45 -18.10 -3.24
CA SER A 261 -22.82 -17.06 -4.20
C SER A 261 -23.24 -15.79 -3.46
N GLU A 262 -22.55 -14.68 -3.74
CA GLU A 262 -22.86 -13.34 -3.25
C GLU A 262 -22.86 -13.18 -1.72
N HIS A 263 -22.09 -13.99 -1.01
CA HIS A 263 -21.99 -13.90 0.44
C HIS A 263 -21.15 -12.68 0.87
N LEU A 264 -21.73 -11.77 1.66
CA LEU A 264 -21.00 -10.64 2.25
C LEU A 264 -20.05 -11.16 3.32
N ILE A 265 -18.75 -11.17 3.02
CA ILE A 265 -17.71 -11.66 3.94
C ILE A 265 -17.04 -10.52 4.72
N TRP A 266 -17.23 -9.27 4.30
CA TRP A 266 -16.67 -8.13 5.00
C TRP A 266 -17.41 -6.82 4.69
N GLU A 267 -17.61 -5.99 5.71
CA GLU A 267 -18.16 -4.64 5.58
C GLU A 267 -17.37 -3.64 6.43
N ALA A 268 -17.09 -2.48 5.84
CA ALA A 268 -16.43 -1.36 6.49
C ALA A 268 -17.23 -0.87 7.71
N LYS A 269 -16.54 -0.73 8.84
CA LYS A 269 -17.09 -0.26 10.12
C LYS A 269 -17.71 1.13 10.00
N THR A 270 -17.12 1.95 9.13
CA THR A 270 -17.60 3.30 8.83
C THR A 270 -18.97 3.29 8.16
N VAL A 271 -19.30 2.25 7.40
CA VAL A 271 -20.62 2.10 6.77
C VAL A 271 -21.65 1.62 7.78
N SER A 272 -21.30 0.62 8.58
CA SER A 272 -22.23 0.04 9.57
C SER A 272 -22.66 1.05 10.66
N SER A 273 -21.91 2.14 10.84
CA SER A 273 -22.23 3.22 11.80
C SER A 273 -23.13 4.33 11.23
N LEU A 274 -23.48 4.30 9.94
CA LEU A 274 -24.47 5.22 9.39
C LEU A 274 -25.88 4.83 9.86
N PRO A 275 -26.69 5.79 10.34
CA PRO A 275 -28.06 5.49 10.75
C PRO A 275 -28.83 4.93 9.55
N GLN A 276 -29.24 3.66 9.65
CA GLN A 276 -30.19 3.08 8.71
C GLN A 276 -31.47 3.91 8.80
N ASN A 277 -31.70 4.77 7.82
CA ASN A 277 -32.96 5.49 7.74
C ASN A 277 -34.08 4.46 7.76
N PRO A 278 -35.04 4.53 8.70
CA PRO A 278 -36.16 3.60 8.71
C PRO A 278 -36.86 3.72 7.36
N VAL A 279 -37.00 2.59 6.68
CA VAL A 279 -37.68 2.43 5.41
C VAL A 279 -39.01 3.18 5.50
N ASN A 280 -39.08 4.31 4.80
CA ASN A 280 -40.29 5.11 4.72
C ASN A 280 -41.38 4.21 4.13
N PRO A 281 -42.48 3.89 4.84
CA PRO A 281 -43.49 2.98 4.33
C PRO A 281 -44.04 3.55 3.02
N ARG A 282 -44.01 2.69 2.00
CA ARG A 282 -44.47 2.91 0.63
C ARG A 282 -45.73 3.82 0.61
N PRO A 283 -45.73 4.96 -0.10
CA PRO A 283 -46.93 5.77 -0.24
C PRO A 283 -48.02 4.94 -0.94
N THR A 284 -49.18 4.87 -0.27
CA THR A 284 -50.41 4.25 -0.75
C THR A 284 -50.77 4.80 -2.13
N PRO A 285 -51.28 3.99 -3.08
CA PRO A 285 -51.60 4.47 -4.42
C PRO A 285 -52.66 5.57 -4.36
N VAL A 286 -52.28 6.78 -4.77
CA VAL A 286 -53.21 7.90 -5.00
C VAL A 286 -54.18 7.49 -6.10
N GLN A 287 -55.48 7.45 -5.78
CA GLN A 287 -56.54 7.20 -6.74
C GLN A 287 -56.53 8.27 -7.84
N LYS A 288 -56.51 7.81 -9.09
CA LYS A 288 -56.53 8.60 -10.32
C LYS A 288 -57.87 9.36 -10.44
N PRO A 289 -57.89 10.70 -10.63
CA PRO A 289 -59.13 11.43 -10.85
C PRO A 289 -59.76 11.08 -12.20
N LYS A 290 -61.09 11.02 -12.21
CA LYS A 290 -61.96 10.71 -13.35
C LYS A 290 -61.91 11.84 -14.40
N PRO A 291 -61.86 11.53 -15.72
CA PRO A 291 -61.72 12.54 -16.77
C PRO A 291 -63.02 13.35 -17.00
N GLN A 292 -62.88 14.66 -17.11
CA GLN A 292 -63.93 15.60 -17.54
C GLN A 292 -63.91 15.78 -19.07
N PRO A 293 -65.07 16.03 -19.74
CA PRO A 293 -65.16 16.12 -21.19
C PRO A 293 -64.54 17.41 -21.76
N GLN A 294 -63.80 17.26 -22.86
CA GLN A 294 -63.18 18.34 -23.63
C GLN A 294 -64.20 19.06 -24.54
N THR A 295 -64.11 20.39 -24.57
CA THR A 295 -64.73 21.26 -25.59
C THR A 295 -63.71 21.62 -26.71
N PRO A 296 -64.19 21.91 -27.93
CA PRO A 296 -63.39 21.94 -29.17
C PRO A 296 -62.55 23.23 -29.38
N PRO A 297 -61.61 23.22 -30.35
CA PRO A 297 -60.51 24.18 -30.41
C PRO A 297 -60.85 25.45 -31.20
N VAL A 298 -60.33 26.59 -30.73
CA VAL A 298 -60.25 27.83 -31.49
C VAL A 298 -58.81 28.00 -31.99
N ALA A 299 -58.71 28.20 -33.30
CA ALA A 299 -57.46 28.42 -34.02
C ALA A 299 -56.86 29.81 -33.73
N SER A 300 -55.53 29.87 -33.62
CA SER A 300 -54.79 31.09 -33.93
C SER A 300 -53.38 30.77 -34.43
N SER A 301 -53.11 31.30 -35.61
CA SER A 301 -51.87 31.28 -36.38
C SER A 301 -50.91 32.37 -35.95
N THR A 302 -49.60 32.11 -35.89
CA THR A 302 -48.55 33.08 -36.32
C THR A 302 -47.16 32.42 -36.42
N PRO A 303 -46.23 32.99 -37.23
CA PRO A 303 -45.16 32.25 -37.91
C PRO A 303 -43.75 32.43 -37.33
N SER A 304 -42.87 31.48 -37.67
CA SER A 304 -41.43 31.47 -37.37
C SER A 304 -40.61 32.45 -38.23
N PRO A 305 -39.55 33.10 -37.71
CA PRO A 305 -38.63 33.88 -38.51
C PRO A 305 -37.44 33.06 -39.01
N LYS A 306 -37.13 33.24 -40.30
CA LYS A 306 -35.91 32.78 -40.98
C LYS A 306 -34.72 33.63 -40.54
N ILE A 307 -33.66 33.02 -40.03
CA ILE A 307 -32.37 33.69 -39.85
C ILE A 307 -31.44 33.37 -41.04
N ARG A 308 -30.83 34.44 -41.52
CA ARG A 308 -30.15 34.64 -42.80
C ARG A 308 -28.64 34.44 -42.62
N ARG A 309 -28.04 33.74 -43.59
CA ARG A 309 -26.59 33.63 -43.84
C ARG A 309 -25.90 35.01 -43.83
N GLN A 310 -24.71 35.06 -43.24
CA GLN A 310 -23.61 35.91 -43.71
C GLN A 310 -22.34 35.07 -43.83
N GLN A 311 -21.73 35.13 -45.02
CA GLN A 311 -20.39 34.67 -45.35
C GLN A 311 -19.41 35.82 -45.03
N THR A 312 -18.20 35.59 -44.52
CA THR A 312 -16.89 35.54 -45.23
C THR A 312 -15.81 36.03 -44.21
N PRO A 313 -14.49 36.00 -44.49
CA PRO A 313 -13.67 34.97 -45.12
C PRO A 313 -12.35 34.66 -44.35
N ASN A 314 -11.79 33.48 -44.63
CA ASN A 314 -10.39 33.15 -44.97
C ASN A 314 -9.20 33.78 -44.19
N LEU A 315 -8.31 32.93 -43.65
CA LEU A 315 -6.84 33.09 -43.72
C LEU A 315 -6.08 31.85 -43.15
N ALA A 316 -5.22 31.29 -44.01
CA ALA A 316 -3.88 30.70 -43.74
C ALA A 316 -3.77 29.42 -42.87
N ALA A 317 -3.35 28.28 -43.45
CA ALA A 317 -1.95 27.81 -43.59
C ALA A 317 -1.57 26.87 -42.41
N SER A 318 -0.91 25.72 -42.50
CA SER A 318 -0.23 24.98 -43.56
C SER A 318 -0.15 23.50 -43.17
N SER A 319 -0.20 22.63 -44.16
CA SER A 319 0.20 21.22 -44.11
C SER A 319 1.73 21.08 -43.96
N TRP A 320 2.18 20.14 -43.13
CA TRP A 320 3.48 19.49 -43.32
C TRP A 320 3.32 17.98 -43.14
N LEU A 321 3.57 17.27 -44.24
CA LEU A 321 4.00 15.87 -44.29
C LEU A 321 5.32 15.72 -43.53
N VAL A 322 5.51 14.62 -42.78
CA VAL A 322 6.81 13.91 -42.70
C VAL A 322 6.60 12.40 -42.42
N ASN A 323 6.91 11.61 -43.46
CA ASN A 323 7.63 10.32 -43.54
C ASN A 323 7.37 9.14 -42.58
N GLU A 324 6.93 8.03 -43.19
CA GLU A 324 7.40 6.67 -42.88
C GLU A 324 8.91 6.52 -43.12
N PRO A 325 9.55 5.55 -42.45
CA PRO A 325 10.20 4.52 -43.26
C PRO A 325 9.91 3.09 -42.79
N SER A 326 9.60 2.26 -43.77
CA SER A 326 9.59 0.81 -43.73
C SER A 326 10.99 0.18 -43.83
N ALA A 327 11.09 -1.02 -43.27
CA ALA A 327 11.94 -2.15 -43.68
C ALA A 327 13.42 -2.19 -43.23
N GLY A 328 13.69 -3.13 -42.32
CA GLY A 328 15.00 -3.74 -42.09
C GLY A 328 14.83 -5.22 -41.72
N LYS A 329 15.03 -6.11 -42.70
CA LYS A 329 15.11 -7.57 -42.56
C LYS A 329 16.51 -7.96 -42.08
N SER A 330 16.61 -8.90 -41.13
CA SER A 330 17.78 -9.77 -40.88
C SER A 330 17.30 -10.98 -40.07
N ALA A 331 17.15 -12.18 -40.65
CA ALA A 331 18.20 -13.21 -40.82
C ALA A 331 18.82 -13.61 -39.46
N SER A 332 18.34 -14.67 -38.81
CA SER A 332 18.80 -16.08 -38.92
C SER A 332 20.12 -16.35 -38.20
N SER A 333 20.07 -17.09 -37.08
CA SER A 333 20.94 -18.26 -36.80
C SER A 333 20.69 -18.79 -35.38
N SER A 334 20.12 -19.99 -35.30
CA SER A 334 20.31 -20.93 -34.19
C SER A 334 21.73 -21.51 -34.24
N PRO A 335 22.25 -21.97 -33.09
CA PRO A 335 22.45 -23.41 -32.87
C PRO A 335 22.01 -23.78 -31.43
N GLU A 336 21.22 -24.83 -31.19
CA GLU A 336 21.51 -26.27 -31.31
C GLU A 336 22.77 -26.69 -30.52
N SER A 337 22.56 -27.07 -29.25
CA SER A 337 23.44 -27.99 -28.53
C SER A 337 22.68 -28.64 -27.36
N SER A 338 22.18 -29.85 -27.60
CA SER A 338 21.85 -30.82 -26.56
C SER A 338 23.14 -31.35 -25.90
N PRO A 339 23.05 -31.85 -24.66
CA PRO A 339 23.83 -33.02 -24.31
C PRO A 339 22.95 -34.17 -23.78
N GLU A 340 23.21 -35.29 -24.43
CA GLU A 340 23.06 -36.70 -24.10
C GLU A 340 22.49 -37.14 -22.74
N MET A 341 21.57 -38.09 -22.91
CA MET A 341 21.14 -39.10 -21.95
C MET A 341 22.31 -39.93 -21.40
N GLY A 342 22.49 -39.90 -20.09
CA GLY A 342 23.22 -40.92 -19.34
C GLY A 342 22.26 -41.96 -18.78
N VAL A 343 22.17 -43.11 -19.45
CA VAL A 343 21.50 -44.32 -18.98
C VAL A 343 22.44 -45.04 -18.01
N PHE A 344 22.04 -45.25 -16.75
CA PHE A 344 22.65 -46.28 -15.90
C PHE A 344 21.61 -47.29 -15.44
N ALA A 345 21.92 -48.54 -15.74
CA ALA A 345 21.12 -49.72 -15.51
C ALA A 345 21.07 -50.14 -14.03
N ALA A 346 19.97 -50.81 -13.68
CA ALA A 346 19.75 -51.60 -12.47
C ALA A 346 20.80 -52.72 -12.32
N SER A 347 21.19 -53.15 -11.10
CA SER A 347 20.54 -54.19 -10.26
C SER A 347 21.63 -54.77 -9.30
N PRO A 348 21.36 -55.71 -8.36
CA PRO A 348 20.18 -55.98 -7.53
C PRO A 348 20.51 -56.34 -6.04
N ALA A 349 19.43 -56.62 -5.29
CA ALA A 349 19.28 -57.63 -4.23
C ALA A 349 20.02 -57.50 -2.88
N GLY A 350 19.21 -57.42 -1.81
CA GLY A 350 19.61 -57.58 -0.41
C GLY A 350 18.40 -57.75 0.52
N THR A 351 17.75 -58.91 0.42
CA THR A 351 16.94 -59.61 1.47
C THR A 351 17.64 -59.52 2.85
N SER A 352 17.03 -59.53 4.04
CA SER A 352 15.75 -60.01 4.59
C SER A 352 15.66 -59.55 6.10
N PRO A 353 14.76 -60.05 6.98
CA PRO A 353 13.98 -59.20 7.89
C PRO A 353 14.34 -59.33 9.39
N HIS A 354 13.84 -58.42 10.23
CA HIS A 354 13.57 -58.74 11.63
C HIS A 354 12.26 -58.12 12.12
N SER A 355 11.29 -59.02 12.27
CA SER A 355 10.14 -59.00 13.17
C SER A 355 10.48 -58.55 14.60
N ARG A 356 9.63 -57.73 15.21
CA ARG A 356 9.32 -57.81 16.65
C ARG A 356 7.98 -57.13 17.00
N SER A 357 6.98 -57.99 17.19
CA SER A 357 5.96 -58.00 18.25
C SER A 357 5.66 -56.74 19.07
N HIS A 358 4.36 -56.43 19.14
CA HIS A 358 3.66 -55.76 20.23
C HIS A 358 4.11 -56.19 21.64
N PRO A 359 3.91 -55.29 22.62
CA PRO A 359 2.95 -55.63 23.66
C PRO A 359 1.97 -54.49 24.02
N THR A 360 0.82 -54.95 24.49
CA THR A 360 -0.30 -54.24 25.12
C THR A 360 0.01 -53.79 26.55
N SER A 361 -0.47 -52.60 26.93
CA SER A 361 -0.85 -52.19 28.30
C SER A 361 -1.49 -50.80 28.17
N ASP A 362 -2.81 -50.62 28.25
CA ASP A 362 -3.66 -50.58 29.45
C ASP A 362 -3.11 -49.73 30.61
N SER A 363 -3.80 -48.60 30.87
CA SER A 363 -4.05 -47.93 32.15
C SER A 363 -4.09 -46.40 32.02
N GLY A 364 -5.00 -45.77 32.79
CA GLY A 364 -4.72 -44.44 33.33
C GLY A 364 -5.68 -43.32 32.95
N ASN A 365 -6.92 -43.42 33.42
CA ASN A 365 -7.83 -42.30 33.59
C ASN A 365 -7.25 -41.32 34.64
N THR A 366 -6.99 -40.06 34.32
CA THR A 366 -6.84 -39.00 35.35
C THR A 366 -7.23 -37.63 34.78
N ALA A 367 -8.32 -37.10 35.32
CA ALA A 367 -8.80 -35.74 35.12
C ALA A 367 -7.81 -34.73 35.71
N ILE A 368 -7.51 -33.68 34.94
CA ILE A 368 -6.79 -32.51 35.43
C ILE A 368 -7.83 -31.49 35.90
N ALA A 369 -7.85 -31.28 37.21
CA ALA A 369 -8.65 -30.29 37.90
C ALA A 369 -8.10 -28.87 37.65
N VAL A 370 -9.03 -27.95 37.42
CA VAL A 370 -8.84 -26.49 37.38
C VAL A 370 -8.78 -25.99 38.82
N PRO A 371 -7.80 -25.17 39.23
CA PRO A 371 -7.89 -24.45 40.49
C PRO A 371 -8.67 -23.14 40.33
N ASP A 372 -9.83 -23.10 40.99
CA ASP A 372 -10.51 -21.89 41.45
C ASP A 372 -9.57 -21.10 42.38
N LEU A 373 -9.34 -19.81 42.07
CA LEU A 373 -8.81 -18.84 43.04
C LEU A 373 -9.51 -17.48 42.88
N PHE A 374 -10.40 -17.25 43.85
CA PHE A 374 -10.70 -16.02 44.57
C PHE A 374 -11.25 -14.78 43.84
N LEU A 375 -12.54 -14.58 44.11
CA LEU A 375 -13.23 -13.30 44.22
C LEU A 375 -12.66 -12.48 45.40
N GLU A 376 -12.26 -11.23 45.14
CA GLU A 376 -12.38 -10.15 46.12
C GLU A 376 -13.18 -9.02 45.46
N GLU A 377 -14.41 -8.86 45.93
CA GLU A 377 -15.19 -7.65 45.79
C GLU A 377 -14.57 -6.58 46.69
N ASP A 378 -14.37 -5.37 46.18
CA ASP A 378 -14.43 -4.20 47.05
C ASP A 378 -15.13 -3.04 46.34
N SER A 379 -16.23 -2.64 46.94
CA SER A 379 -17.08 -1.51 46.59
C SER A 379 -16.45 -0.23 47.16
N PRO A 380 -16.79 0.97 46.66
CA PRO A 380 -17.55 1.81 47.58
C PRO A 380 -18.66 2.64 46.94
N GLU A 381 -19.72 2.78 47.73
CA GLU A 381 -20.80 3.74 47.58
C GLU A 381 -20.33 5.20 47.70
N LYS A 382 -20.91 6.03 46.82
CA LYS A 382 -21.49 7.36 47.03
C LYS A 382 -21.07 8.18 48.27
N GLN A 383 -20.64 9.41 47.98
CA GLN A 383 -21.29 10.62 48.48
C GLN A 383 -21.61 11.56 47.32
#